data_AF-A0A2S0UNC4-F1
#
_entry.id   AF-A0A2S0UNC4-F1
#
_cell.length_a   1.000
_cell.length_b   1.000
_cell.length_c   1.000
_cell.angle_alpha   90.00
_cell.angle_beta   90.00
_cell.angle_gamma   90.00
#
_symmetry.space_group_name_H-M   'P 1'
#
loop_
_entity.id
_entity.type
_entity.pdbx_description
1 polymer ?
#
loop_
_entity_poly.entity_id
_entity_poly.type
_entity_poly.pdbx_seq_one_letter_code
_entity_poly.pdbx_strand_id
1 'polypeptide(L)'
;MLLIILGLALWIGAHFLKRLAPDLRARMGNSGKAVLGVMIVLGVVLMIIGYRGAEYVELWPKVQALVGINNLLMVFAFYLYAASGMKTAITRKIRHPQLTAIKTWAVAHLLVNGDLASLVLFGGLLAWAVVQVILVNRADRNWVRPAPVPMSREVMAVVGALVVTGIVMGIHNWLGVQPWG
;
A
#
# COMPACT_ATOMS: atom_id res chain seq x y z
N MET A 1 -13.93 8.96 11.27
CA MET A 1 -13.49 9.74 10.07
C MET A 1 -12.23 10.57 10.31
N LEU A 2 -12.22 11.52 11.26
CA LEU A 2 -11.07 12.42 11.50
C LEU A 2 -9.71 11.71 11.60
N LEU A 3 -9.63 10.60 12.37
CA LEU A 3 -8.37 9.85 12.54
C LEU A 3 -7.85 9.25 11.22
N ILE A 4 -8.73 8.80 10.31
CA ILE A 4 -8.34 8.32 8.99
C ILE A 4 -7.70 9.47 8.20
N ILE A 5 -8.34 10.64 8.20
CA ILE A 5 -7.85 11.83 7.49
C ILE A 5 -6.48 12.27 8.04
N LEU A 6 -6.34 12.34 9.37
CA LEU A 6 -5.05 12.67 10.00
C LEU A 6 -3.97 11.64 9.68
N GLY A 7 -4.32 10.35 9.71
CA GLY A 7 -3.41 9.27 9.37
C GLY A 7 -2.93 9.34 7.92
N LEU A 8 -3.85 9.61 6.98
CA LEU A 8 -3.53 9.86 5.58
C LEU A 8 -2.65 11.11 5.42
N ALA A 9 -2.94 12.20 6.13
CA ALA A 9 -2.15 13.42 6.07
C ALA A 9 -0.70 13.18 6.53
N LEU A 10 -0.51 12.45 7.64
CA LEU A 10 0.82 12.04 8.12
C LEU A 10 1.55 11.17 7.10
N TRP A 11 0.85 10.16 6.56
CA TRP A 11 1.39 9.27 5.54
C TRP A 11 1.85 10.04 4.30
N ILE A 12 0.97 10.87 3.75
CA ILE A 12 1.20 11.66 2.53
C ILE A 12 2.34 12.66 2.77
N GLY A 13 2.27 13.42 3.85
CA GLY A 13 3.28 14.42 4.20
C GLY A 13 4.66 13.81 4.36
N ALA A 14 4.78 12.71 5.09
CA ALA A 14 6.05 12.01 5.29
C ALA A 14 6.67 11.52 3.96
N HIS A 15 5.84 10.98 3.05
CA HIS A 15 6.30 10.46 1.77
C HIS A 15 6.61 11.53 0.72
N PHE A 16 6.01 12.71 0.82
CA PHE A 16 6.26 13.82 -0.09
C PHE A 16 7.33 14.79 0.39
N LEU A 17 7.71 14.77 1.68
CA LEU A 17 8.66 15.74 2.25
C LEU A 17 9.94 15.89 1.42
N LYS A 18 10.57 14.76 1.03
CA LYS A 18 11.81 14.79 0.23
C LYS A 18 11.64 15.50 -1.12
N ARG A 19 10.44 15.49 -1.70
CA ARG A 19 10.16 16.03 -3.04
C ARG A 19 9.61 17.46 -2.98
N LEU A 20 8.77 17.77 -2.01
CA LEU A 20 8.15 19.09 -1.87
C LEU A 20 9.02 20.07 -1.08
N ALA A 21 9.84 19.58 -0.14
CA ALA A 21 10.73 20.39 0.68
C ALA A 21 12.10 19.71 0.84
N PRO A 22 12.88 19.57 -0.25
CA PRO A 22 14.17 18.87 -0.23
C PRO A 22 15.17 19.49 0.75
N ASP A 23 15.20 20.81 0.88
CA ASP A 23 16.09 21.51 1.80
C ASP A 23 15.74 21.24 3.26
N LEU A 24 14.44 21.26 3.59
CA LEU A 24 13.97 20.88 4.92
C LEU A 24 14.36 19.43 5.21
N ARG A 25 14.13 18.52 4.25
CA ARG A 25 14.54 17.12 4.38
C ARG A 25 16.05 16.97 4.56
N ALA A 26 16.86 17.78 3.88
CA ALA A 26 18.31 17.76 4.00
C ALA A 26 18.77 18.25 5.38
N ARG A 27 18.18 19.34 5.90
CA ARG A 27 18.47 19.90 7.23
C ARG A 27 18.18 18.91 8.36
N MET A 28 17.21 18.01 8.20
CA MET A 28 16.94 16.95 9.19
C MET A 28 18.05 15.89 9.26
N GLY A 29 18.98 15.84 8.31
CA GLY A 29 20.07 14.86 8.29
C GLY A 29 19.61 13.41 8.42
N ASN A 30 20.36 12.62 9.19
CA ASN A 30 20.09 11.21 9.43
C ASN A 30 18.91 10.98 10.38
N SER A 31 18.72 11.82 11.40
CA SER A 31 17.59 11.72 12.34
C SER A 31 16.24 11.88 11.62
N GLY A 32 16.21 12.63 10.51
CA GLY A 32 15.02 12.72 9.65
C GLY A 32 14.50 11.39 9.13
N LYS A 33 15.32 10.34 9.02
CA LYS A 33 14.82 8.99 8.66
C LYS A 33 13.93 8.42 9.77
N ALA A 34 14.36 8.53 11.03
CA ALA A 34 13.62 8.02 12.18
C ALA A 34 12.33 8.82 12.38
N VAL A 35 12.40 10.16 12.30
CA VAL A 35 11.21 11.03 12.41
C VAL A 35 10.16 10.67 11.36
N LEU A 36 10.55 10.54 10.09
CA LEU A 36 9.63 10.14 9.03
C LEU A 36 9.09 8.71 9.23
N GLY A 37 9.93 7.80 9.72
CA GLY A 37 9.49 6.45 10.08
C GLY A 37 8.40 6.46 11.14
N VAL A 38 8.59 7.23 12.22
CA VAL A 38 7.59 7.41 13.28
C VAL A 38 6.31 8.03 12.74
N MET A 39 6.41 9.08 11.90
CA MET A 39 5.23 9.69 11.28
C MET A 39 4.44 8.70 10.43
N ILE A 40 5.13 7.85 9.66
CA ILE A 40 4.47 6.81 8.84
C ILE A 40 3.77 5.79 9.73
N VAL A 41 4.45 5.27 10.77
CA VAL A 41 3.88 4.29 11.71
C VAL A 41 2.67 4.88 12.43
N LEU A 42 2.80 6.10 12.94
CA LEU A 42 1.68 6.81 13.58
C LEU A 42 0.53 7.00 12.61
N GLY A 43 0.82 7.38 11.35
CA GLY A 43 -0.19 7.50 10.30
C GLY A 43 -0.99 6.20 10.11
N VAL A 44 -0.31 5.05 10.05
CA VAL A 44 -0.95 3.72 9.96
C VAL A 44 -1.79 3.42 11.19
N VAL A 45 -1.29 3.68 12.39
CA VAL A 45 -2.03 3.46 13.64
C VAL A 45 -3.32 4.29 13.68
N LEU A 46 -3.25 5.58 13.30
CA LEU A 46 -4.42 6.45 13.23
C LEU A 46 -5.43 5.96 12.19
N MET A 47 -4.97 5.48 11.03
CA MET A 47 -5.85 4.88 10.01
C MET A 47 -6.56 3.63 10.54
N ILE A 48 -5.84 2.73 11.23
CA ILE A 48 -6.42 1.50 11.80
C ILE A 48 -7.48 1.83 12.85
N ILE A 49 -7.14 2.66 13.84
CA ILE A 49 -8.07 3.05 14.92
C ILE A 49 -9.26 3.82 14.32
N GLY A 50 -8.98 4.74 13.41
CA GLY A 50 -9.99 5.54 12.73
C GLY A 50 -10.97 4.74 11.90
N TYR A 51 -10.51 3.67 11.26
CA TYR A 51 -11.35 2.75 10.49
C TYR A 51 -12.21 1.89 11.42
N ARG A 52 -11.64 1.34 12.49
CA ARG A 52 -12.38 0.50 13.45
C ARG A 52 -13.47 1.26 14.22
N GLY A 53 -13.23 2.54 14.51
CA GLY A 53 -14.18 3.40 15.21
C GLY A 53 -15.06 4.24 14.27
N ALA A 54 -15.00 4.01 12.96
CA ALA A 54 -15.85 4.71 12.00
C ALA A 54 -17.28 4.18 12.05
N GLU A 55 -18.25 5.08 11.99
CA GLU A 55 -19.61 4.72 11.64
C GLU A 55 -19.65 4.09 10.24
N TYR A 56 -20.43 3.02 10.10
CA TYR A 56 -20.65 2.39 8.81
C TYR A 56 -21.67 3.21 8.02
N VAL A 57 -21.18 3.93 7.01
CA VAL A 57 -22.01 4.67 6.05
C VAL A 57 -21.88 4.00 4.70
N GLU A 58 -22.92 3.29 4.29
CA GLU A 58 -22.95 2.60 3.00
C GLU A 58 -23.02 3.61 1.85
N LEU A 59 -22.20 3.38 0.83
CA LEU A 59 -22.18 4.12 -0.44
C LEU A 59 -22.59 3.22 -1.61
N TRP A 60 -22.16 1.94 -1.59
CA TRP A 60 -22.63 0.90 -2.49
C TRP A 60 -22.66 -0.47 -1.78
N PRO A 61 -23.48 -1.42 -2.25
CA PRO A 61 -23.57 -2.72 -1.61
C PRO A 61 -22.24 -3.48 -1.61
N LYS A 62 -21.97 -4.21 -0.53
CA LYS A 62 -20.86 -5.17 -0.48
C LYS A 62 -21.09 -6.27 -1.51
N VAL A 63 -20.09 -6.49 -2.36
CA VAL A 63 -20.18 -7.48 -3.46
C VAL A 63 -19.46 -8.77 -3.07
N GLN A 64 -20.15 -9.65 -2.35
CA GLN A 64 -19.59 -10.92 -1.85
C GLN A 64 -18.99 -11.79 -2.97
N ALA A 65 -19.63 -11.82 -4.14
CA ALA A 65 -19.15 -12.59 -5.30
C ALA A 65 -17.75 -12.19 -5.79
N LEU A 66 -17.24 -11.01 -5.38
CA LEU A 66 -15.92 -10.51 -5.78
C LEU A 66 -14.82 -10.79 -4.75
N VAL A 67 -15.14 -11.42 -3.61
CA VAL A 67 -14.14 -11.73 -2.55
C VAL A 67 -13.02 -12.63 -3.09
N GLY A 68 -13.34 -13.62 -3.93
CA GLY A 68 -12.32 -14.44 -4.61
C GLY A 68 -11.36 -13.61 -5.48
N ILE A 69 -11.89 -12.66 -6.26
CA ILE A 69 -11.08 -11.76 -7.09
C ILE A 69 -10.25 -10.82 -6.21
N ASN A 70 -10.83 -10.26 -5.14
CA ASN A 70 -10.09 -9.49 -4.15
C ASN A 70 -8.90 -10.28 -3.60
N ASN A 71 -9.10 -11.54 -3.22
CA ASN A 71 -8.04 -12.36 -2.63
C ASN A 71 -6.91 -12.66 -3.64
N LEU A 72 -7.25 -12.90 -4.91
CA LEU A 72 -6.25 -13.02 -5.98
C LEU A 72 -5.44 -11.72 -6.17
N LEU A 73 -6.11 -10.56 -6.15
CA LEU A 73 -5.45 -9.26 -6.21
C LEU A 73 -4.56 -9.01 -4.99
N MET A 74 -4.96 -9.49 -3.81
CA MET A 74 -4.17 -9.38 -2.57
C MET A 74 -2.91 -10.23 -2.62
N VAL A 75 -2.99 -11.48 -3.09
CA VAL A 75 -1.80 -12.31 -3.35
C VAL A 75 -0.87 -11.61 -4.34
N PHE A 76 -1.42 -11.07 -5.43
CA PHE A 76 -0.64 -10.33 -6.42
C PHE A 76 0.01 -9.07 -5.83
N ALA A 77 -0.71 -8.32 -4.99
CA ALA A 77 -0.17 -7.14 -4.30
C ALA A 77 0.99 -7.50 -3.37
N PHE A 78 0.87 -8.53 -2.54
CA PHE A 78 1.95 -8.97 -1.66
C PHE A 78 3.14 -9.50 -2.44
N TYR A 79 2.90 -10.21 -3.54
CA TYR A 79 3.95 -10.63 -4.46
C TYR A 79 4.71 -9.44 -5.05
N LEU A 80 4.01 -8.41 -5.54
CA LEU A 80 4.66 -7.19 -6.05
C LEU A 80 5.45 -6.45 -4.96
N TYR A 81 4.94 -6.45 -3.73
CA TYR A 81 5.65 -5.87 -2.60
C TYR A 81 6.95 -6.64 -2.30
N ALA A 82 6.88 -7.97 -2.20
CA ALA A 82 8.05 -8.83 -2.02
C ALA A 82 9.06 -8.66 -3.17
N ALA A 83 8.57 -8.68 -4.41
CA ALA A 83 9.36 -8.44 -5.62
C ALA A 83 10.11 -7.11 -5.58
N SER A 84 9.50 -6.07 -5.01
CA SER A 84 10.13 -4.75 -4.90
C SER A 84 11.38 -4.75 -4.02
N GLY A 85 11.39 -5.53 -2.94
CA GLY A 85 12.53 -5.70 -2.04
C GLY A 85 13.56 -6.69 -2.57
N MET A 86 13.09 -7.85 -3.06
CA MET A 86 13.93 -8.95 -3.54
C MET A 86 14.52 -8.73 -4.94
N LYS A 87 14.01 -7.74 -5.69
CA LYS A 87 14.36 -7.45 -7.08
C LYS A 87 14.19 -8.66 -7.99
N THR A 88 12.97 -9.21 -8.03
CA THR A 88 12.64 -10.36 -8.88
C THR A 88 12.53 -9.96 -10.36
N ALA A 89 12.38 -10.93 -11.26
CA ALA A 89 12.34 -10.70 -12.70
C ALA A 89 11.18 -9.79 -13.14
N ILE A 90 10.05 -9.79 -12.43
CA ILE A 90 8.92 -8.90 -12.74
C ILE A 90 9.26 -7.41 -12.59
N THR A 91 10.25 -7.07 -11.76
CA THR A 91 10.73 -5.69 -11.59
C THR A 91 11.38 -5.12 -12.87
N ARG A 92 11.64 -5.98 -13.87
CA ARG A 92 12.05 -5.58 -15.21
C ARG A 92 10.92 -5.13 -16.11
N LYS A 93 9.69 -5.55 -15.81
CA LYS A 93 8.46 -5.18 -16.53
C LYS A 93 7.69 -4.08 -15.78
N ILE A 94 7.71 -4.12 -14.45
CA ILE A 94 7.03 -3.15 -13.59
C ILE A 94 8.10 -2.27 -12.94
N ARG A 95 8.13 -0.99 -13.34
CA ARG A 95 9.09 0.00 -12.85
C ARG A 95 8.94 0.32 -11.35
N HIS A 96 7.71 0.37 -10.85
CA HIS A 96 7.38 0.76 -9.48
C HIS A 96 6.64 -0.34 -8.72
N PRO A 97 7.24 -1.53 -8.53
CA PRO A 97 6.52 -2.71 -8.02
C PRO A 97 5.85 -2.46 -6.66
N GLN A 98 6.51 -1.72 -5.75
CA GLN A 98 5.93 -1.38 -4.44
C GLN A 98 4.72 -0.44 -4.55
N LEU A 99 4.77 0.59 -5.41
CA LEU A 99 3.64 1.50 -5.59
C LEU A 99 2.51 0.81 -6.36
N THR A 100 2.84 -0.08 -7.31
CA THR A 100 1.84 -0.93 -7.96
C THR A 100 1.17 -1.86 -6.96
N ALA A 101 1.91 -2.46 -6.01
CA ALA A 101 1.35 -3.26 -4.94
C ALA A 101 0.31 -2.48 -4.12
N ILE A 102 0.62 -1.25 -3.70
CA ILE A 102 -0.32 -0.40 -2.94
C ILE A 102 -1.56 -0.06 -3.78
N LYS A 103 -1.40 0.23 -5.08
CA LYS A 103 -2.54 0.50 -5.97
C LYS A 103 -3.43 -0.73 -6.11
N THR A 104 -2.85 -1.89 -6.38
CA THR A 104 -3.57 -3.17 -6.46
C THR A 104 -4.31 -3.47 -5.16
N TRP A 105 -3.63 -3.31 -4.02
CA TRP A 105 -4.20 -3.49 -2.68
C TRP A 105 -5.40 -2.55 -2.45
N ALA A 106 -5.26 -1.27 -2.77
CA ALA A 106 -6.33 -0.30 -2.58
C ALA A 106 -7.54 -0.59 -3.47
N VAL A 107 -7.30 -0.95 -4.74
CA VAL A 107 -8.37 -1.36 -5.67
C VAL A 107 -9.08 -2.62 -5.18
N ALA A 108 -8.34 -3.62 -4.70
CA ALA A 108 -8.92 -4.84 -4.16
C ALA A 108 -9.89 -4.53 -3.00
N HIS A 109 -9.48 -3.69 -2.05
CA HIS A 109 -10.34 -3.34 -0.93
C HIS A 109 -11.56 -2.51 -1.34
N LEU A 110 -11.41 -1.55 -2.26
CA LEU A 110 -12.55 -0.77 -2.78
C LEU A 110 -13.55 -1.64 -3.56
N LEU A 111 -13.08 -2.74 -4.16
CA LEU A 111 -13.93 -3.65 -4.93
C LEU A 111 -15.01 -4.32 -4.07
N VAL A 112 -14.67 -4.64 -2.81
CA VAL A 112 -15.54 -5.43 -1.92
C VAL A 112 -16.08 -4.64 -0.72
N ASN A 113 -15.53 -3.45 -0.44
CA ASN A 113 -15.98 -2.59 0.66
C ASN A 113 -16.57 -1.28 0.14
N GLY A 114 -17.90 -1.20 0.16
CA GLY A 114 -18.66 -0.06 -0.35
C GLY A 114 -19.13 0.94 0.69
N ASP A 115 -18.26 1.28 1.63
CA ASP A 115 -18.55 2.24 2.70
C ASP A 115 -17.64 3.47 2.64
N LEU A 116 -18.07 4.54 3.30
CA LEU A 116 -17.36 5.82 3.31
C LEU A 116 -15.96 5.73 3.94
N ALA A 117 -15.77 4.93 4.98
CA ALA A 117 -14.46 4.77 5.63
C ALA A 117 -13.46 4.12 4.68
N SER A 118 -13.90 3.07 3.99
CA SER A 118 -13.14 2.38 2.95
C SER A 118 -12.80 3.31 1.79
N LEU A 119 -13.78 4.06 1.27
CA LEU A 119 -13.55 4.99 0.18
C LEU A 119 -12.48 6.03 0.54
N VAL A 120 -12.57 6.62 1.73
CA VAL A 120 -11.60 7.64 2.17
C VAL A 120 -10.21 7.02 2.38
N LEU A 121 -10.11 5.89 3.08
CA LEU A 121 -8.84 5.25 3.40
C LEU A 121 -8.14 4.71 2.14
N PHE A 122 -8.78 3.78 1.44
CA PHE A 122 -8.18 3.10 0.30
C PHE A 122 -8.12 4.03 -0.92
N GLY A 123 -9.14 4.85 -1.14
CA GLY A 123 -9.12 5.87 -2.20
C GLY A 123 -8.05 6.93 -1.97
N GLY A 124 -7.85 7.38 -0.72
CA GLY A 124 -6.78 8.30 -0.36
C GLY A 124 -5.38 7.72 -0.62
N LEU A 125 -5.13 6.47 -0.22
CA LEU A 125 -3.88 5.76 -0.50
C LEU A 125 -3.67 5.50 -2.00
N LEU A 126 -4.73 5.18 -2.74
CA LEU A 126 -4.68 5.01 -4.19
C LEU A 126 -4.29 6.31 -4.89
N ALA A 127 -4.95 7.42 -4.56
CA ALA A 127 -4.66 8.74 -5.09
C ALA A 127 -3.19 9.14 -4.78
N TRP A 128 -2.76 8.95 -3.54
CA TRP A 128 -1.37 9.18 -3.14
C TRP A 128 -0.38 8.33 -3.96
N ALA A 129 -0.63 7.03 -4.12
CA ALA A 129 0.26 6.15 -4.86
C ALA A 129 0.35 6.52 -6.35
N VAL A 130 -0.73 7.02 -6.95
CA VAL A 130 -0.74 7.57 -8.32
C VAL A 130 0.14 8.80 -8.40
N VAL A 131 -0.08 9.80 -7.53
CA VAL A 131 0.70 11.04 -7.52
C VAL A 131 2.18 10.75 -7.27
N GLN A 132 2.51 9.83 -6.36
CA GLN A 132 3.88 9.43 -6.07
C GLN A 132 4.60 8.87 -7.31
N VAL A 133 3.94 8.00 -8.10
CA VAL A 133 4.51 7.50 -9.36
C VAL A 133 4.78 8.64 -10.35
N ILE A 134 3.83 9.57 -10.49
CA ILE A 134 3.98 10.73 -11.40
C ILE A 134 5.20 11.56 -10.98
N LEU A 135 5.30 11.91 -9.70
CA LEU A 135 6.41 12.72 -9.17
C LEU A 135 7.76 12.00 -9.30
N VAL A 136 7.83 10.70 -9.01
CA VAL A 136 9.06 9.91 -9.18
C VAL A 136 9.50 9.90 -10.64
N ASN A 137 8.58 9.64 -11.58
CA ASN A 137 8.91 9.61 -13.01
C ASN A 137 9.34 10.97 -13.56
N ARG A 138 8.79 12.07 -13.01
CA ARG A 138 9.21 13.42 -13.38
C ARG A 138 10.62 13.73 -12.88
N ALA A 139 10.96 13.30 -11.66
CA ALA A 139 12.25 13.54 -11.02
C ALA A 139 13.37 12.64 -11.56
N ASP A 140 13.04 11.40 -11.92
CA ASP A 140 13.97 10.42 -12.48
C ASP A 140 13.45 9.94 -13.84
N ARG A 141 14.07 10.42 -14.92
CA ARG A 141 13.72 10.01 -16.30
C ARG A 141 14.60 8.87 -16.82
N ASN A 142 15.65 8.51 -16.10
CA ASN A 142 16.71 7.63 -16.60
C ASN A 142 16.53 6.18 -16.09
N TRP A 143 15.31 5.67 -16.13
CA TRP A 143 15.08 4.30 -15.70
C TRP A 143 15.76 3.32 -16.65
N VAL A 144 16.71 2.57 -16.10
CA VAL A 144 17.37 1.46 -16.79
C VAL A 144 16.71 0.17 -16.34
N ARG A 145 16.36 -0.68 -17.32
CA ARG A 145 15.81 -2.00 -17.05
C ARG A 145 16.81 -2.82 -16.21
N PRO A 146 16.41 -3.37 -15.05
CA PRO A 146 17.29 -4.24 -14.28
C PRO A 146 17.79 -5.46 -15.07
N ALA A 147 18.98 -5.95 -14.69
CA ALA A 147 19.54 -7.18 -15.24
C ALA A 147 18.63 -8.39 -14.95
N PRO A 148 18.67 -9.44 -15.80
CA PRO A 148 18.00 -10.71 -15.50
C PRO A 148 18.45 -11.28 -14.14
N VAL A 149 17.53 -11.93 -13.44
CA VAL A 149 17.79 -12.59 -12.16
C VAL A 149 17.30 -14.05 -12.21
N PRO A 150 17.85 -14.96 -11.38
CA PRO A 150 17.42 -16.35 -11.35
C PRO A 150 15.95 -16.51 -10.97
N MET A 151 15.32 -17.56 -11.51
CA MET A 151 13.90 -17.87 -11.25
C MET A 151 13.59 -18.20 -9.79
N SER A 152 14.59 -18.64 -9.02
CA SER A 152 14.44 -18.90 -7.59
C SER A 152 13.92 -17.68 -6.82
N ARG A 153 14.27 -16.46 -7.23
CA ARG A 153 13.75 -15.25 -6.59
C ARG A 153 12.25 -15.07 -6.80
N GLU A 154 11.72 -15.44 -7.97
CA GLU A 154 10.28 -15.41 -8.23
C GLU A 154 9.55 -16.43 -7.37
N VAL A 155 10.06 -17.65 -7.31
CA VAL A 155 9.49 -18.72 -6.47
C VAL A 155 9.46 -18.28 -5.01
N MET A 156 10.57 -17.74 -4.48
CA MET A 156 10.63 -17.25 -3.11
C MET A 156 9.64 -16.10 -2.84
N ALA A 157 9.48 -15.18 -3.79
CA ALA A 157 8.54 -14.06 -3.65
C ALA A 157 7.07 -14.53 -3.69
N VAL A 158 6.73 -15.51 -4.54
CA VAL A 158 5.40 -16.12 -4.59
C VAL A 158 5.10 -16.87 -3.30
N VAL A 159 6.02 -17.71 -2.82
CA VAL A 159 5.86 -18.42 -1.54
C VAL A 159 5.70 -17.44 -0.39
N GLY A 160 6.55 -16.42 -0.31
CA GLY A 160 6.45 -15.37 0.71
C GLY A 160 5.11 -14.62 0.64
N ALA A 161 4.61 -14.30 -0.56
CA ALA A 161 3.32 -13.66 -0.74
C ALA A 161 2.16 -14.53 -0.24
N LEU A 162 2.16 -15.84 -0.54
CA LEU A 162 1.13 -16.77 -0.07
C LEU A 162 1.12 -16.87 1.46
N VAL A 163 2.30 -16.99 2.08
CA VAL A 163 2.42 -17.03 3.55
C VAL A 163 1.91 -15.74 4.19
N VAL A 164 2.37 -14.58 3.70
CA VAL A 164 1.94 -13.28 4.23
C VAL A 164 0.44 -13.08 4.02
N THR A 165 -0.11 -13.50 2.88
CA THR A 165 -1.55 -13.43 2.62
C THR A 165 -2.32 -14.23 3.67
N GLY A 166 -1.92 -15.47 3.94
CA GLY A 166 -2.56 -16.31 4.96
C GLY A 166 -2.51 -15.69 6.36
N ILE A 167 -1.35 -15.15 6.76
CA ILE A 167 -1.19 -14.45 8.05
C ILE A 167 -2.12 -13.23 8.12
N VAL A 168 -2.11 -12.39 7.09
CA VAL A 168 -2.91 -11.17 7.06
C VAL A 168 -4.40 -11.50 7.06
N MET A 169 -4.85 -12.52 6.32
CA MET A 169 -6.23 -13.00 6.37
C MET A 169 -6.62 -13.48 7.78
N GLY A 170 -5.73 -14.22 8.46
CA GLY A 170 -5.93 -14.63 9.84
C GLY A 170 -6.10 -13.43 10.79
N ILE A 171 -5.26 -12.40 10.66
CA ILE A 171 -5.35 -11.16 11.45
C ILE A 171 -6.67 -10.43 11.16
N HIS A 172 -7.08 -10.32 9.89
CA HIS A 172 -8.34 -9.66 9.53
C HIS A 172 -9.54 -10.36 10.19
N ASN A 173 -9.60 -11.68 10.11
CA ASN A 173 -10.65 -12.44 10.77
C ASN A 173 -10.64 -12.28 12.29
N TRP A 174 -9.45 -12.31 12.91
CA TRP A 174 -9.31 -12.07 14.36
C TRP A 174 -9.80 -10.67 14.76
N LEU A 175 -9.64 -9.67 13.88
CA LEU A 175 -10.14 -8.32 14.07
C LEU A 175 -11.63 -8.16 13.71
N GLY A 176 -12.33 -9.24 13.36
CA GLY A 176 -13.76 -9.24 13.00
C GLY A 176 -14.05 -8.85 11.55
N VAL A 177 -13.03 -8.75 10.70
CA VAL A 177 -13.17 -8.45 9.27
C VAL A 177 -12.95 -9.74 8.49
N GLN A 178 -14.02 -10.44 8.11
CA GLN A 178 -13.89 -11.73 7.41
C GLN A 178 -13.36 -11.53 5.97
N PRO A 179 -12.21 -12.13 5.62
CA PRO A 179 -11.60 -11.99 4.28
C PRO A 179 -12.00 -13.13 3.31
N TRP A 180 -13.05 -13.86 3.61
CA TRP A 180 -13.55 -14.99 2.81
C TRP A 180 -15.05 -14.91 2.60
N GLY A 181 -15.50 -15.52 1.51
CA GLY A 181 -16.87 -15.48 0.99
C GLY A 181 -16.89 -16.05 -0.42
#